data_AF-A0A2M7W5T7-F1
#
_entry.id   AF-A0A2M7W5T7-F1
#
_cell.length_a   1.000
_cell.length_b   1.000
_cell.length_c   1.000
_cell.angle_alpha   90.00
_cell.angle_beta   90.00
_cell.angle_gamma   90.00
#
_symmetry.space_group_name_H-M   'P 1'
#
loop_
_entity.id
_entity.type
_entity.pdbx_description
1 polymer ?
#
loop_
_entity_poly.entity_id
_entity_poly.type
_entity_poly.pdbx_seq_one_letter_code
_entity_poly.pdbx_strand_id
1 'polypeptide(L)' 'MRVKNWTHLFPKFAGLWVAFAKDEQTVISSAKSLEYTVKMAEQKGYKMPLLFKVPMESLPYVGSF' A
#
# COMPACT_ATOMS: atom_id res chain seq x y z
N MET A 1 -6.33 -19.33 -3.06
CA MET A 1 -5.94 -17.96 -2.68
C MET A 1 -4.42 -17.87 -2.75
N ARG A 2 -3.82 -17.00 -3.57
CA ARG A 2 -2.35 -16.80 -3.58
C ARG A 2 -2.00 -15.78 -2.51
N VAL A 3 -1.10 -16.13 -1.60
CA VAL A 3 -0.59 -15.21 -0.57
C VAL A 3 0.30 -14.17 -1.26
N LYS A 4 0.01 -12.88 -1.04
CA LYS A 4 0.84 -11.78 -1.56
C LYS A 4 1.81 -11.31 -0.50
N ASN A 5 3.09 -11.23 -0.87
CA ASN A 5 4.13 -10.72 -0.01
C ASN A 5 4.39 -9.25 -0.30
N TRP A 6 3.91 -8.36 0.59
CA TRP A 6 4.10 -6.92 0.52
C TRP A 6 5.09 -6.38 1.57
N THR A 7 5.89 -7.24 2.21
CA THR A 7 6.86 -6.80 3.23
C THR A 7 7.90 -5.81 2.67
N HIS A 8 8.19 -5.88 1.37
CA HIS A 8 9.10 -4.97 0.68
C HIS A 8 8.62 -3.50 0.65
N LEU A 9 7.34 -3.23 0.91
CA LEU A 9 6.81 -1.86 0.99
C LEU A 9 7.21 -1.15 2.28
N PHE A 10 7.42 -1.93 3.34
CA PHE A 10 7.70 -1.43 4.68
C PHE A 10 8.85 -0.41 4.74
N PRO A 11 10.06 -0.68 4.19
CA PRO A 11 11.18 0.26 4.28
C PRO A 11 10.96 1.60 3.58
N LYS A 12 10.05 1.68 2.60
CA LYS A 12 9.84 2.89 1.78
C LYS A 12 8.53 3.62 2.08
N PHE A 13 7.52 2.89 2.53
CA PHE A 13 6.16 3.37 2.59
C PHE A 13 5.50 3.18 3.96
N ALA A 14 6.24 2.80 5.01
CA ALA A 14 5.69 2.69 6.37
C ALA A 14 4.85 3.92 6.75
N GLY A 15 3.62 3.69 7.21
CA GLY A 15 2.68 4.75 7.57
C GLY A 15 2.10 5.54 6.39
N LEU A 16 2.40 5.21 5.13
CA LEU A 16 1.81 5.83 3.94
C LEU A 16 0.67 4.98 3.37
N TRP A 17 -0.26 5.67 2.71
CA TRP A 17 -1.15 5.05 1.74
C TRP A 17 -0.39 4.82 0.45
N VAL A 18 -0.61 3.66 -0.15
CA VAL A 18 0.00 3.22 -1.39
C VAL A 18 -1.12 2.83 -2.35
N ALA A 19 -1.07 3.34 -3.57
CA ALA A 19 -1.91 2.88 -4.67
C ALA A 19 -1.09 1.97 -5.58
N PHE A 20 -1.65 0.81 -5.91
CA PHE A 20 -1.08 -0.11 -6.88
C PHE A 20 -1.74 0.02 -8.26
N ALA A 21 -0.98 -0.36 -9.29
CA ALA A 21 -1.52 -0.69 -10.59
C ALA A 21 -2.33 -2.01 -10.55
N LYS A 22 -2.90 -2.39 -11.70
CA LYS A 22 -3.71 -3.62 -11.84
C LYS A 22 -2.95 -4.92 -11.56
N ASP A 23 -1.62 -4.88 -11.61
CA ASP A 23 -0.77 -6.02 -11.27
C ASP A 23 -0.66 -6.24 -9.73
N GLU A 24 -1.14 -5.28 -8.93
CA GLU A 24 -1.08 -5.26 -7.47
C GLU A 24 0.35 -5.46 -6.92
N GLN A 25 1.34 -5.04 -7.71
CA GLN A 25 2.77 -5.07 -7.38
C GLN A 25 3.41 -3.70 -7.62
N THR A 26 3.03 -3.04 -8.72
CA THR A 26 3.61 -1.74 -9.07
C THR A 26 2.92 -0.63 -8.28
N VAL A 27 3.70 0.08 -7.47
CA VAL A 27 3.24 1.29 -6.77
C VAL A 27 3.19 2.47 -7.73
N ILE A 28 2.01 3.02 -7.93
CA ILE A 28 1.78 4.16 -8.83
C ILE A 28 1.75 5.50 -8.10
N SER A 29 1.29 5.53 -6.85
CA SER A 29 1.32 6.73 -6.01
C SER A 29 1.38 6.35 -4.53
N SER A 30 1.88 7.27 -3.71
CA SER A 30 1.90 7.11 -2.26
C SER A 30 1.81 8.46 -1.55
N ALA A 31 0.99 8.57 -0.51
CA ALA A 31 0.88 9.77 0.31
C ALA A 31 0.43 9.44 1.75
N LYS A 32 0.52 10.40 2.68
CA LYS A 32 0.04 10.20 4.06
C LYS A 32 -1.48 10.07 4.15
N SER A 33 -2.20 10.69 3.22
CA SER A 33 -3.67 10.70 3.15
C SER A 33 -4.19 9.88 1.96
N LEU A 34 -5.33 9.23 2.17
CA LEU A 34 -6.01 8.40 1.17
C LEU A 34 -6.41 9.24 -0.05
N GLU A 35 -7.07 10.38 0.20
CA GLU A 35 -7.59 11.28 -0.84
C GLU A 35 -6.49 11.76 -1.78
N TYR A 36 -5.34 12.17 -1.21
CA TYR A 36 -4.18 12.60 -1.99
C TYR A 36 -3.60 11.45 -2.81
N THR A 37 -3.56 10.24 -2.25
CA THR A 37 -3.05 9.05 -2.96
C THR A 37 -3.93 8.71 -4.16
N VAL A 38 -5.26 8.75 -3.99
CA VAL A 38 -6.24 8.55 -5.06
C VAL A 38 -6.11 9.62 -6.12
N LYS A 39 -6.11 10.90 -5.73
CA LYS A 39 -5.97 12.02 -6.68
C LYS A 39 -4.70 11.92 -7.52
N MET A 40 -3.58 11.52 -6.92
CA MET A 40 -2.32 11.29 -7.64
C MET A 40 -2.40 10.09 -8.59
N ALA A 41 -3.12 9.03 -8.22
CA ALA A 41 -3.33 7.86 -9.08
C ALA A 41 -4.25 8.20 -10.27
N GLU A 42 -5.32 8.97 -10.03
CA GLU A 42 -6.24 9.44 -11.07
C GLU A 42 -5.54 10.36 -12.07
N GLN A 43 -4.68 11.28 -11.60
CA GLN A 43 -3.85 12.12 -12.45
C GLN A 43 -2.92 11.31 -13.37
N LYS A 44 -2.53 10.10 -12.94
CA LYS A 44 -1.75 9.14 -13.74
C LYS A 44 -2.60 8.26 -14.65
N GLY A 45 -3.91 8.46 -14.70
CA GLY A 45 -4.85 7.70 -15.53
C GLY A 45 -5.42 6.43 -14.88
N TYR A 46 -5.16 6.20 -13.58
CA TYR A 46 -5.67 5.03 -12.86
C TYR A 46 -6.96 5.39 -12.11
N LYS A 47 -8.11 5.01 -12.69
CA LYS A 47 -9.44 5.33 -12.14
C LYS A 47 -9.85 4.50 -10.91
N MET A 48 -9.35 3.28 -10.78
CA MET A 48 -9.63 2.39 -9.64
C MET A 48 -8.34 1.69 -9.23
N PRO A 49 -7.44 2.36 -8.51
CA PRO A 49 -6.25 1.73 -7.96
C PRO A 49 -6.61 0.86 -6.74
N LEU A 50 -5.85 -0.21 -6.52
CA LEU A 50 -5.89 -0.93 -5.25
C LEU A 50 -5.14 -0.10 -4.21
N LEU A 51 -5.78 0.20 -3.08
CA LEU A 51 -5.20 1.03 -2.03
C LEU A 51 -4.83 0.17 -0.83
N PHE A 52 -3.66 0.44 -0.25
CA PHE A 52 -3.17 -0.23 0.94
C PHE A 52 -2.54 0.79 1.88
N LYS A 53 -2.95 0.77 3.16
CA LYS A 53 -2.29 1.54 4.21
C LYS A 53 -1.18 0.67 4.80
N VAL A 54 0.06 1.05 4.54
CA VAL A 54 1.19 0.32 5.08
C VAL A 54 1.26 0.58 6.59
N PRO A 55 1.32 -0.48 7.42
CA PRO A 55 1.48 -0.30 8.86
C PRO A 55 2.76 0.47 9.17
N MET A 56 2.74 1.23 10.25
CA MET A 56 3.90 2.00 10.70
C MET A 56 4.93 1.11 11.40
N GLU A 57 4.44 0.09 12.11
CA GLU A 57 5.24 -0.89 12.84
C GLU A 57 4.79 -2.30 12.46
N SER A 58 5.76 -3.21 12.32
CA SER A 58 5.48 -4.63 12.17
C SER A 58 5.52 -5.24 13.56
N LEU A 59 4.35 -5.37 14.20
CA LEU A 59 4.19 -5.94 15.53
C LEU A 59 3.61 -7.37 15.42
N PRO A 60 4.44 -8.38 15.10
CA PRO A 60 3.96 -9.75 15.06
C PRO A 60 3.64 -10.22 16.49
N TYR A 61 2.39 -10.61 16.72
CA TYR A 61 1.99 -11.31 17.94
C TYR A 61 2.05 -12.82 17.68
N VAL A 62 2.99 -13.49 18.33
CA VAL A 62 3.03 -14.95 18.39
C VAL A 62 2.49 -15.33 19.76
N GLY A 63 1.38 -16.08 19.77
CA GLY A 63 0.58 -16.34 20.97
C GLY A 63 1.39 -16.78 22.18
N SER A 64 0.94 -16.38 23.36
CA SER A 64 1.49 -16.86 24.63
C SER A 64 1.02 -18.29 24.86
N PHE A 65 1.96 -19.22 25.04
CA PHE A 65 1.72 -20.62 25.37
C PHE A 65 1.09 -20.77 26.76
#